data_AF-A0A2V5I8M2-F1
#
_entry.id   AF-A0A2V5I8M2-F1
#
_cell.length_a   1.000
_cell.length_b   1.000
_cell.length_c   1.000
_cell.angle_alpha   90.00
_cell.angle_beta   90.00
_cell.angle_gamma   90.00
#
_symmetry.space_group_name_H-M   'P 1'
#
loop_
_entity.id
_entity.type
_entity.pdbx_description
1 polymer ?
#
loop_
_entity_poly.entity_id
_entity_poly.type
_entity_poly.pdbx_seq_one_letter_code
_entity_poly.pdbx_strand_id
1 'polypeptide(L)'
;MESWKLLKLPGRDVAGLGQNLTTGEDVTLTSHEDESALAYNVFALSALTGGPGIPIYHWHGKHTNKYILIIDLRGPSLEEVFEKNG
;
A
#
# COMPACT_ATOMS: atom_id res chain seq x y z
N MET A 1 5.31 3.95 18.53
CA MET A 1 5.47 4.52 17.19
C MET A 1 5.62 3.34 16.25
N GLU A 2 4.62 3.11 15.39
CA GLU A 2 4.69 2.01 14.43
C GLU A 2 5.86 2.25 13.47
N SER A 3 6.60 1.18 13.21
CA SER A 3 7.79 1.21 12.37
C SER A 3 7.62 0.19 11.27
N TRP A 4 7.90 0.58 10.04
CA TRP A 4 7.66 -0.25 8.87
C TRP A 4 8.98 -0.53 8.17
N LYS A 5 9.19 -1.78 7.77
CA LYS A 5 10.34 -2.17 6.95
C LYS A 5 9.88 -2.48 5.55
N LEU A 6 10.51 -1.84 4.58
CA LEU A 6 10.33 -2.18 3.19
C LEU A 6 11.11 -3.47 2.89
N LEU A 7 10.42 -4.50 2.42
CA LEU A 7 11.04 -5.79 2.06
C LEU A 7 11.46 -5.82 0.60
N LYS A 8 10.70 -5.12 -0.27
CA LYS A 8 11.04 -4.95 -1.68
C LYS A 8 10.68 -3.54 -2.14
N LEU A 9 11.67 -2.78 -2.62
CA LEU A 9 11.45 -1.46 -3.21
C LEU A 9 10.56 -1.60 -4.45
N PRO A 10 9.38 -0.98 -4.48
CA PRO A 10 8.65 -0.86 -5.72
C PRO A 10 9.39 0.06 -6.69
N GLY A 11 9.25 -0.22 -7.99
CA GLY A 11 9.51 0.76 -9.04
C GLY A 11 8.63 2.00 -8.89
N ARG A 12 8.75 2.93 -9.84
CA ARG A 12 7.87 4.11 -9.89
C ARG A 12 6.40 3.67 -9.98
N ASP A 13 5.55 4.16 -9.07
CA ASP A 13 4.12 3.85 -9.02
C ASP A 13 3.78 2.35 -8.87
N VAL A 14 4.71 1.55 -8.32
CA VAL A 14 4.49 0.12 -8.09
C VAL A 14 4.11 -0.14 -6.62
N ALA A 15 3.32 -1.18 -6.39
CA ALA A 15 3.06 -1.73 -5.06
C ALA A 15 4.20 -2.69 -4.65
N GLY A 16 4.84 -2.41 -3.52
CA GLY A 16 5.88 -3.25 -2.91
C GLY A 16 5.38 -3.96 -1.66
N LEU A 17 6.13 -4.98 -1.23
CA LEU A 17 5.90 -5.69 0.04
C LEU A 17 6.67 -4.99 1.16
N GLY A 18 5.98 -4.70 2.26
CA GLY A 18 6.55 -4.24 3.52
C GLY A 18 6.10 -5.11 4.69
N GLN A 19 6.65 -4.81 5.87
CA GLN A 19 6.29 -5.48 7.11
C GLN A 19 6.21 -4.47 8.27
N ASN A 20 5.19 -4.59 9.10
CA ASN A 20 5.11 -3.93 10.39
C ASN A 20 6.17 -4.52 11.32
N LEU A 21 7.14 -3.72 11.78
CA LEU A 21 8.20 -4.20 12.66
C LEU A 21 7.73 -4.47 14.11
N THR A 22 6.56 -3.98 14.48
CA THR A 22 5.97 -4.20 15.81
C THR A 22 5.13 -5.48 15.83
N THR A 23 4.28 -5.68 14.82
CA THR A 23 3.35 -6.84 14.76
C THR A 23 3.89 -8.00 13.94
N GLY A 24 4.83 -7.75 13.03
CA GLY A 24 5.32 -8.73 12.06
C GLY A 24 4.39 -8.91 10.85
N GLU A 25 3.29 -8.17 10.77
CA GLU A 25 2.31 -8.28 9.69
C GLU A 25 2.85 -7.72 8.38
N ASP A 26 2.60 -8.45 7.29
CA ASP A 26 2.94 -8.00 5.95
C ASP A 26 1.95 -6.94 5.45
N VAL A 27 2.44 -5.96 4.72
CA VAL A 27 1.67 -4.83 4.19
C VAL A 27 2.01 -4.53 2.74
N THR A 28 1.08 -3.87 2.06
CA THR A 28 1.33 -3.27 0.74
C THR A 28 1.83 -1.85 0.91
N LEU A 29 2.92 -1.50 0.23
CA LEU A 29 3.47 -0.15 0.19
C LEU A 29 3.50 0.39 -1.23
N THR A 30 2.81 1.49 -1.48
CA THR A 30 2.84 2.19 -2.78
C THR A 30 3.62 3.49 -2.68
N SER A 31 4.45 3.78 -3.68
CA SER A 31 5.30 4.98 -3.72
C SER A 31 4.98 5.85 -4.93
N HIS A 32 4.82 7.16 -4.70
CA HIS A 32 4.55 8.18 -5.72
C HIS A 32 5.51 9.36 -5.58
N GLU A 33 5.68 10.13 -6.66
CA GLU A 33 6.52 11.34 -6.67
C GLU A 33 5.75 12.59 -6.21
N ASP A 34 4.43 12.59 -6.35
CA ASP A 34 3.53 13.68 -5.99
C ASP A 34 2.55 13.23 -4.90
N GLU A 35 2.34 14.07 -3.89
CA GLU A 35 1.37 13.85 -2.82
C GLU A 35 -0.06 13.82 -3.37
N SER A 36 -0.33 14.63 -4.39
CA SER A 36 -1.64 14.72 -5.02
C SER A 36 -2.09 13.37 -5.60
N ALA A 37 -1.14 12.52 -6.03
CA ALA A 37 -1.40 11.18 -6.53
C ALA A 37 -1.96 10.23 -5.44
N LEU A 38 -1.74 10.55 -4.17
CA LEU A 38 -2.27 9.79 -3.03
C LEU A 38 -3.58 10.36 -2.48
N ALA A 39 -3.88 11.64 -2.75
CA ALA A 39 -4.98 12.34 -2.08
C ALA A 39 -6.33 11.60 -2.20
N TYR A 40 -6.66 11.15 -3.41
CA TYR A 40 -7.90 10.38 -3.64
C TYR A 40 -7.89 9.02 -2.92
N ASN A 41 -6.78 8.29 -2.97
CA ASN A 41 -6.66 6.99 -2.31
C ASN A 41 -6.79 7.13 -0.79
N VAL A 42 -6.10 8.10 -0.19
CA VAL A 42 -6.19 8.38 1.25
C VAL A 42 -7.62 8.75 1.63
N PHE A 43 -8.26 9.65 0.88
CA PHE A 43 -9.64 10.04 1.13
C PHE A 43 -10.59 8.84 1.06
N ALA A 44 -10.55 8.08 -0.03
CA ALA A 44 -11.44 6.95 -0.24
C ALA A 44 -11.24 5.84 0.80
N LEU A 45 -9.99 5.46 1.08
CA LEU A 45 -9.67 4.42 2.07
C LEU A 45 -10.08 4.85 3.48
N SER A 46 -9.86 6.12 3.84
CA SER A 46 -10.29 6.66 5.13
C SER A 46 -11.81 6.69 5.26
N ALA A 47 -12.52 7.05 4.20
CA ALA A 47 -13.98 7.13 4.20
C ALA A 47 -14.67 5.76 4.19
N LEU A 48 -14.05 4.75 3.57
CA LEU A 48 -14.61 3.41 3.38
C LEU A 48 -14.06 2.37 4.36
N THR A 49 -13.22 2.78 5.31
CA THR A 49 -12.61 1.88 6.29
C THR A 49 -13.65 1.07 7.07
N GLY A 50 -13.38 -0.21 7.29
CA GLY A 50 -14.30 -1.18 7.91
C GLY A 50 -15.31 -1.81 6.95
N GLY A 51 -15.38 -1.37 5.69
CA GLY A 51 -16.19 -2.00 4.65
C GLY A 51 -15.62 -3.35 4.19
N PRO A 52 -16.46 -4.37 3.91
CA PRO A 52 -15.99 -5.65 3.38
C PRO A 52 -15.24 -5.48 2.06
N GLY A 53 -14.04 -6.05 1.97
CA GLY A 53 -13.19 -5.99 0.77
C GLY A 53 -12.45 -4.67 0.56
N ILE A 54 -12.56 -3.72 1.50
CA ILE A 54 -11.76 -2.49 1.49
C ILE A 54 -10.52 -2.70 2.37
N PRO A 55 -9.30 -2.49 1.85
CA PRO A 55 -8.09 -2.67 2.66
C PRO A 55 -7.97 -1.59 3.73
N ILE A 56 -7.45 -1.95 4.91
CA ILE A 56 -7.22 -0.99 5.98
C ILE A 56 -6.05 -0.08 5.60
N TYR A 57 -6.27 1.23 5.78
CA TYR A 57 -5.25 2.25 5.70
C TYR A 57 -4.47 2.32 7.01
N HIS A 58 -3.14 2.21 6.94
CA HIS A 58 -2.26 2.30 8.10
C HIS A 58 -1.59 3.66 8.21
N TRP A 59 -0.98 4.12 7.12
CA TRP A 59 -0.17 5.34 7.14
C TRP A 59 0.07 5.92 5.74
N HIS A 60 0.14 7.24 5.62
CA HIS A 60 0.71 7.92 4.46
C HIS A 60 1.66 9.04 4.89
N GLY A 61 2.62 9.37 4.04
CA GLY A 61 3.50 10.51 4.25
C GLY A 61 4.72 10.52 3.34
N LYS A 62 5.54 11.56 3.49
CA LYS A 62 6.78 11.70 2.73
C LYS A 62 7.91 10.92 3.40
N HIS A 63 8.56 10.04 2.65
CA HIS A 63 9.78 9.36 3.06
C HIS A 63 10.86 9.57 2.00
N THR A 64 12.00 10.15 2.38
CA THR A 64 13.05 10.61 1.45
C THR A 64 12.47 11.57 0.40
N ASN A 65 12.38 11.14 -0.86
CA ASN A 65 11.88 11.93 -2.00
C ASN A 65 10.57 11.37 -2.59
N LYS A 66 9.89 10.47 -1.89
CA LYS A 66 8.65 9.86 -2.35
C LYS A 66 7.55 10.00 -1.31
N TYR A 67 6.32 10.07 -1.79
CA TYR A 67 5.13 9.92 -0.98
C TYR A 67 4.74 8.45 -0.94
N ILE A 68 4.52 7.97 0.27
CA ILE A 68 4.28 6.57 0.57
C ILE A 68 2.88 6.43 1.13
N LEU A 69 2.19 5.36 0.71
CA LEU A 69 0.94 4.89 1.30
C LEU A 69 1.14 3.43 1.72
N ILE A 70 0.73 3.11 2.94
CA ILE A 70 0.77 1.78 3.54
C ILE A 70 -0.66 1.33 3.83
N ILE A 71 -1.00 0.17 3.28
CA ILE A 71 -2.29 -0.51 3.48
C ILE A 71 -2.05 -2.00 3.75
N ASP A 72 -3.10 -2.73 4.11
CA ASP A 72 -3.03 -4.19 4.21
C ASP A 72 -2.41 -4.87 2.98
N LEU A 73 -1.80 -6.03 3.17
CA LEU A 73 -1.32 -6.84 2.06
C LEU A 73 -2.49 -7.27 1.16
N ARG A 74 -2.36 -7.01 -0.14
CA ARG A 74 -3.32 -7.47 -1.15
C ARG A 74 -2.81 -8.75 -1.80
N GLY A 75 -3.75 -9.64 -2.12
CA GLY A 75 -3.48 -10.78 -3.00
C GLY A 75 -3.21 -10.34 -4.45
N PRO A 76 -2.98 -11.31 -5.36
CA PRO A 76 -2.78 -11.01 -6.77
C PRO A 76 -3.99 -10.29 -7.35
N SER A 77 -3.75 -9.45 -8.37
CA SER A 77 -4.84 -8.79 -9.08
C SER A 77 -5.64 -9.83 -9.89
N LEU A 78 -6.91 -9.51 -10.21
CA LEU A 78 -7.71 -10.38 -11.08
C LEU A 78 -7.10 -10.53 -12.48
N GLU A 79 -6.40 -9.50 -12.96
CA GLU A 79 -5.64 -9.53 -14.22
C GLU A 79 -4.50 -10.54 -14.14
N GLU A 80 -3.69 -10.50 -13.07
CA GLU A 80 -2.61 -11.48 -12.86
C GLU A 80 -3.14 -12.91 -12.73
N VAL A 81 -4.31 -13.09 -12.10
CA VAL A 81 -4.97 -14.40 -11.99
C VAL A 81 -5.43 -14.87 -13.37
N PHE A 82 -6.00 -13.98 -14.18
CA PHE A 82 -6.47 -14.30 -15.53
C PHE A 82 -5.29 -14.66 -16.45
N GLU A 83 -4.24 -13.86 -16.48
CA GLU A 83 -3.06 -14.09 -17.33
C GLU A 83 -2.30 -15.38 -17.00
N LYS A 84 -2.31 -15.84 -15.75
CA LYS A 84 -1.65 -17.10 -15.35
C LYS A 84 -2.42 -18.35 -15.70
N ASN A 85 -3.73 -18.23 -15.94
CA ASN A 85 -4.63 -19.39 -16.08
C ASN A 85 -5.42 -19.41 -17.41
N GLY A 86 -5.28 -18.37 -18.25
CA GLY A 86 -5.86 -18.29 -19.60
C GLY A 86 -4.85 -18.67 -20.67
#